data_AF-A0A7C1W594-F1
#
_entry.id   AF-A0A7C1W594-F1
#
_cell.length_a   1.000
_cell.length_b   1.000
_cell.length_c   1.000
_cell.angle_alpha   90.00
_cell.angle_beta   90.00
_cell.angle_gamma   90.00
#
_symmetry.space_group_name_H-M   'P 1'
#
loop_
_entity.id
_entity.type
_entity.pdbx_description
1 polymer ?
#
loop_
_entity_poly.entity_id
_entity_poly.type
_entity_poly.pdbx_seq_one_letter_code
_entity_poly.pdbx_strand_id
1 'polypeptide(L)'
;MKKIGIAIVIVMFLSIAGNFTIADENVAIVVSDNCADHAIAEVLSEQLNASIVTVEWGYYDESILQRIMDLNVSKVIIIGGPKAVVIEIEMALSGVVEVERIGGEDRAETVAMICEEYSFMFKERRALVVQGNDEKGLKDAVEKAKICGCPLFIIEDNEVPECVMQAMEKMGINDIELIQTPNMDVEHIQTQFANIGCEKVQLRGVPIKERTEEEINEAEEKISEAENLEAQNDVAVIMIEKAKEFLETAKALYNEGYYGEAFGYAVSAKILAENAIKVIEHSEKDGHGQGNLGEKAENMLTQVSSKISDMETEIQSLEPSDNTTEIENKFNEIKAKLEEAKTAFDSGDYEKCIEILEEIKNMIPELQQMINECSGGEDHGDDDCEKASKKIQEAGVKIAHVQMKIYEAMAQGKDV
;
A
#
# COMPACT_ATOMS: atom_id res chain seq x y z
N MET A 1 -2.07 68.00 53.55
CA MET A 1 -1.53 68.53 52.27
C MET A 1 -0.29 67.71 51.96
N LYS A 2 -0.10 66.98 50.86
CA LYS A 2 -0.75 66.89 49.54
C LYS A 2 -0.71 65.42 49.12
N LYS A 3 -1.78 64.95 48.48
CA LYS A 3 -1.80 63.73 47.65
C LYS A 3 -0.86 63.97 46.46
N ILE A 4 0.07 63.06 46.18
CA ILE A 4 0.76 62.99 44.89
C ILE A 4 0.31 61.68 44.26
N GLY A 5 -0.58 61.83 43.28
CA GLY A 5 -1.11 60.73 42.49
C GLY A 5 -0.04 60.17 41.56
N ILE A 6 -0.03 58.85 41.47
CA ILE A 6 0.73 58.06 40.50
C ILE A 6 0.15 58.36 39.12
N ALA A 7 0.94 58.98 38.25
CA ALA A 7 0.61 59.12 36.84
C ALA A 7 0.86 57.76 36.16
N ILE A 8 -0.22 57.04 35.86
CA ILE A 8 -0.21 55.87 35.00
C ILE A 8 -0.02 56.38 33.57
N VAL A 9 1.13 56.06 32.98
CA VAL A 9 1.39 56.26 31.55
C VAL A 9 0.60 55.20 30.79
N ILE A 10 -0.53 55.59 30.22
CA ILE A 10 -1.27 54.78 29.26
C ILE A 10 -0.51 54.88 27.93
N VAL A 11 0.31 53.87 27.63
CA VAL A 11 0.87 53.68 26.29
C VAL A 11 -0.24 53.12 25.42
N MET A 12 -0.76 53.98 24.57
CA MET A 12 -1.80 53.71 23.59
C MET A 12 -1.23 52.75 22.53
N PHE A 13 -1.56 51.46 22.64
CA PHE A 13 -1.31 50.50 21.55
C PHE A 13 -2.22 50.88 20.39
N LEU A 14 -1.63 51.45 19.34
CA LEU A 14 -2.27 51.62 18.04
C LEU A 14 -2.55 50.23 17.47
N SER A 15 -3.82 49.81 17.55
CA SER A 15 -4.37 48.69 16.83
C SER A 15 -4.26 48.95 15.33
N ILE A 16 -3.19 48.44 14.71
CA ILE A 16 -3.21 48.14 13.28
C ILE A 16 -4.04 46.87 13.16
N ALA A 17 -5.36 47.03 13.15
CA ALA A 17 -6.25 46.06 12.56
C ALA A 17 -6.02 46.12 11.04
N GLY A 18 -4.92 45.52 10.60
CA GLY A 18 -4.85 45.05 9.23
C GLY A 18 -5.90 43.95 9.13
N ASN A 19 -6.92 44.17 8.32
CA ASN A 19 -7.68 43.05 7.77
C ASN A 19 -6.68 42.21 6.98
N PHE A 20 -6.08 41.22 7.65
CA PHE A 20 -5.50 40.08 6.96
C PHE A 20 -6.71 39.30 6.46
N THR A 21 -7.17 39.62 5.26
CA THR A 21 -7.85 38.62 4.46
C THR A 21 -6.80 37.54 4.26
N ILE A 22 -6.90 36.44 5.02
CA ILE A 22 -6.31 35.17 4.60
C ILE A 22 -6.88 35.01 3.19
N ALA A 23 -6.03 35.13 2.17
CA ALA A 23 -6.45 34.71 0.84
C ALA A 23 -6.86 33.26 1.02
N ASP A 24 -8.05 32.86 0.58
CA ASP A 24 -8.42 31.45 0.58
C ASP A 24 -7.29 30.70 -0.14
N GLU A 25 -6.44 30.02 0.63
CA GLU A 25 -5.36 29.23 0.07
C GLU A 25 -6.03 28.11 -0.71
N ASN A 26 -5.90 28.17 -2.03
CA ASN A 26 -6.44 27.15 -2.88
C ASN A 26 -5.44 26.01 -2.88
N VAL A 27 -5.78 24.92 -2.19
CA VAL A 27 -4.88 23.79 -1.97
C VAL A 27 -5.25 22.65 -2.92
N ALA A 28 -4.25 22.03 -3.53
CA ALA A 28 -4.42 20.73 -4.18
C ALA A 28 -3.70 19.65 -3.36
N ILE A 29 -4.32 18.48 -3.25
CA ILE A 29 -3.70 17.27 -2.70
C ILE A 29 -3.41 16.33 -3.86
N VAL A 30 -2.15 15.96 -4.05
CA VAL A 30 -1.73 14.95 -5.02
C VAL A 30 -1.44 13.66 -4.28
N VAL A 31 -2.09 12.58 -4.66
CA VAL A 31 -1.99 11.29 -3.97
C VAL A 31 -2.08 10.16 -4.99
N SER A 32 -1.45 9.01 -4.71
CA SER A 32 -1.60 7.84 -5.55
C SER A 32 -3.00 7.21 -5.43
N ASP A 33 -3.26 6.22 -6.25
CA ASP A 33 -4.43 5.33 -6.18
C ASP A 33 -4.34 4.28 -5.07
N ASN A 34 -3.34 4.36 -4.19
CA ASN A 34 -3.30 3.58 -2.95
C ASN A 34 -4.50 3.96 -2.05
N CYS A 35 -5.31 2.98 -1.70
CA CYS A 35 -6.56 3.20 -0.95
C CYS A 35 -6.37 3.89 0.41
N ALA A 36 -5.28 3.62 1.12
CA ALA A 36 -5.03 4.15 2.46
C ALA A 36 -4.53 5.59 2.44
N ASP A 37 -3.57 5.90 1.57
CA ASP A 37 -3.08 7.26 1.35
C ASP A 37 -4.21 8.14 0.80
N HIS A 38 -5.01 7.58 -0.12
CA HIS A 38 -6.17 8.27 -0.69
C HIS A 38 -7.25 8.52 0.37
N ALA A 39 -7.50 7.57 1.28
CA ALA A 39 -8.45 7.74 2.38
C ALA A 39 -8.14 8.96 3.26
N ILE A 40 -6.87 9.13 3.68
CA ILE A 40 -6.50 10.31 4.48
C ILE A 40 -6.50 11.59 3.63
N ALA A 41 -6.16 11.50 2.34
CA ALA A 41 -6.29 12.62 1.41
C ALA A 41 -7.74 13.12 1.31
N GLU A 42 -8.71 12.20 1.25
CA GLU A 42 -10.14 12.55 1.26
C GLU A 42 -10.57 13.26 2.53
N VAL A 43 -10.16 12.75 3.70
CA VAL A 43 -10.47 13.37 4.98
C VAL A 43 -9.87 14.78 5.07
N LEU A 44 -8.60 14.91 4.71
CA LEU A 44 -7.88 16.19 4.76
C LEU A 44 -8.44 17.19 3.74
N SER A 45 -8.81 16.74 2.54
CA SER A 45 -9.38 17.59 1.50
C SER A 45 -10.67 18.27 1.96
N GLU A 46 -11.51 17.58 2.71
CA GLU A 46 -12.74 18.14 3.25
C GLU A 46 -12.46 19.20 4.32
N GLN A 47 -11.42 18.99 5.15
CA GLN A 47 -11.09 19.96 6.19
C GLN A 47 -10.41 21.21 5.59
N LEU A 48 -9.58 21.05 4.55
CA LEU A 48 -8.88 22.13 3.87
C LEU A 48 -9.69 22.79 2.74
N ASN A 49 -10.83 22.22 2.35
CA ASN A 49 -11.52 22.56 1.10
C ASN A 49 -10.57 22.46 -0.13
N ALA A 50 -9.76 21.40 -0.15
CA ALA A 50 -8.73 21.16 -1.17
C ALA A 50 -9.26 20.30 -2.32
N SER A 51 -8.68 20.48 -3.51
CA SER A 51 -8.95 19.62 -4.66
C SER A 51 -8.03 18.39 -4.65
N ILE A 52 -8.56 17.18 -4.85
CA ILE A 52 -7.74 15.97 -4.96
C ILE A 52 -7.38 15.70 -6.42
N VAL A 53 -6.09 15.42 -6.67
CA VAL A 53 -5.56 14.93 -7.93
C VAL A 53 -4.97 13.55 -7.69
N THR A 54 -5.73 12.51 -8.04
CA THR A 54 -5.25 11.12 -7.99
C THR A 54 -4.35 10.82 -9.19
N VAL A 55 -3.22 10.17 -8.90
CA VAL A 55 -2.24 9.70 -9.88
C VAL A 55 -2.08 8.18 -9.75
N GLU A 56 -1.68 7.51 -10.81
CA GLU A 56 -1.34 6.09 -10.76
C GLU A 56 -0.01 5.90 -10.03
N TRP A 57 0.08 4.89 -9.16
CA TRP A 57 1.28 4.60 -8.37
C TRP A 57 2.52 4.49 -9.25
N GLY A 58 3.53 5.32 -8.98
CA GLY A 58 4.85 5.20 -9.60
C GLY A 58 4.87 5.61 -11.07
N TYR A 59 3.77 6.17 -11.58
CA TYR A 59 3.66 6.65 -12.95
C TYR A 59 3.79 8.17 -13.04
N TYR A 60 4.47 8.64 -14.08
CA TYR A 60 4.58 10.06 -14.41
C TYR A 60 3.88 10.35 -15.73
N ASP A 61 2.97 11.32 -15.72
CA ASP A 61 2.34 11.87 -16.91
C ASP A 61 2.37 13.41 -16.85
N GLU A 62 2.88 14.06 -17.91
CA GLU A 62 2.86 15.52 -18.05
C GLU A 62 1.45 16.10 -17.95
N SER A 63 0.41 15.33 -18.31
CA SER A 63 -0.99 15.74 -18.19
C SER A 63 -1.40 16.04 -16.75
N ILE A 64 -0.75 15.42 -15.74
CA ILE A 64 -0.99 15.66 -14.32
C ILE A 64 -0.60 17.09 -13.95
N LEU A 65 0.51 17.59 -14.48
CA LEU A 65 0.96 18.97 -14.21
C LEU A 65 -0.03 19.99 -14.76
N GLN A 66 -0.55 19.75 -15.96
CA GLN A 66 -1.56 20.62 -16.54
C GLN A 66 -2.84 20.63 -15.70
N ARG A 67 -3.30 19.45 -15.25
CA ARG A 67 -4.47 19.32 -14.36
C ARG A 67 -4.28 20.11 -13.06
N ILE A 68 -3.09 20.06 -12.45
CA ILE A 68 -2.79 20.80 -11.21
C ILE A 68 -2.74 22.31 -11.48
N MET A 69 -2.11 22.75 -12.58
CA MET A 69 -2.04 24.18 -12.92
C MET A 69 -3.41 24.77 -13.25
N ASP A 70 -4.29 24.02 -13.91
CA ASP A 70 -5.66 24.45 -14.23
C ASP A 70 -6.52 24.72 -12.98
N LEU A 71 -6.14 24.14 -11.83
CA LEU A 71 -6.80 24.40 -10.55
C LEU A 71 -6.47 25.78 -9.96
N ASN A 72 -5.44 26.49 -10.47
CA ASN A 72 -4.95 27.76 -9.92
C ASN A 72 -4.68 27.69 -8.40
N VAL A 73 -3.99 26.63 -7.97
CA VAL A 73 -3.65 26.41 -6.55
C VAL A 73 -2.45 27.24 -6.11
N SER A 74 -2.46 27.67 -4.85
CA SER A 74 -1.34 28.37 -4.21
C SER A 74 -0.40 27.43 -3.47
N LYS A 75 -0.89 26.24 -3.08
CA LYS A 75 -0.14 25.19 -2.39
C LYS A 75 -0.53 23.81 -2.93
N VAL A 76 0.46 22.95 -3.09
CA VAL A 76 0.28 21.52 -3.37
C VAL A 76 0.81 20.71 -2.20
N ILE A 77 -0.03 19.80 -1.68
CA ILE A 77 0.36 18.78 -0.71
C ILE A 77 0.46 17.46 -1.45
N ILE A 78 1.65 16.87 -1.51
CA ILE A 78 1.85 15.52 -2.02
C ILE A 78 1.78 14.54 -0.84
N ILE A 79 0.85 13.59 -0.93
CA ILE A 79 0.71 12.49 0.02
C ILE A 79 1.35 11.24 -0.57
N GLY A 80 2.25 10.63 0.19
CA GLY A 80 2.96 9.40 -0.17
C GLY A 80 4.43 9.63 -0.54
N GLY A 81 5.22 8.56 -0.36
CA GLY A 81 6.64 8.56 -0.68
C GLY A 81 6.92 8.68 -2.19
N PRO A 82 8.20 8.85 -2.58
CA PRO A 82 8.61 9.04 -3.98
C PRO A 82 8.36 7.82 -4.88
N LYS A 83 8.07 6.65 -4.31
CA LYS A 83 7.63 5.48 -5.08
C LYS A 83 6.14 5.55 -5.43
N ALA A 84 5.31 6.12 -4.56
CA ALA A 84 3.86 6.20 -4.72
C ALA A 84 3.49 7.38 -5.62
N VAL A 85 3.99 8.57 -5.30
CA VAL A 85 3.91 9.75 -6.16
C VAL A 85 5.33 10.12 -6.57
N VAL A 86 5.66 9.91 -7.84
CA VAL A 86 7.04 10.01 -8.33
C VAL A 86 7.68 11.37 -8.04
N ILE A 87 9.00 11.38 -7.84
CA ILE A 87 9.73 12.59 -7.45
C ILE A 87 9.69 13.68 -8.53
N GLU A 88 9.53 13.28 -9.78
CA GLU A 88 9.44 14.14 -10.95
C GLU A 88 8.23 15.10 -10.87
N ILE A 89 7.10 14.65 -10.29
CA ILE A 89 5.92 15.52 -10.07
C ILE A 89 6.27 16.65 -9.11
N GLU A 90 6.93 16.35 -7.98
CA GLU A 90 7.33 17.35 -7.00
C GLU A 90 8.35 18.34 -7.59
N MET A 91 9.35 17.84 -8.31
CA MET A 91 10.38 18.67 -8.94
C MET A 91 9.79 19.61 -9.98
N ALA A 92 8.83 19.15 -10.77
CA ALA A 92 8.16 19.96 -11.78
C ALA A 92 7.27 21.06 -11.14
N LEU A 93 6.59 20.74 -10.03
CA LEU A 93 5.69 21.69 -9.35
C LEU A 93 6.44 22.72 -8.49
N SER A 94 7.55 22.34 -7.86
CA SER A 94 8.31 23.21 -6.93
C SER A 94 8.88 24.47 -7.59
N GLY A 95 8.99 24.50 -8.92
CA GLY A 95 9.36 25.68 -9.70
C GLY A 95 8.23 26.67 -9.96
N VAL A 96 6.99 26.30 -9.62
CA VAL A 96 5.76 27.00 -10.04
C VAL A 96 4.83 27.32 -8.86
N VAL A 97 4.74 26.43 -7.88
CA VAL A 97 3.83 26.52 -6.71
C VAL A 97 4.56 26.05 -5.46
N GLU A 98 4.07 26.45 -4.28
CA GLU A 98 4.56 25.89 -3.02
C GLU A 98 4.19 24.40 -2.94
N VAL A 99 5.18 23.54 -2.68
CA VAL A 99 4.98 22.09 -2.59
C VAL A 99 5.46 21.60 -1.23
N GLU A 100 4.63 20.77 -0.60
CA GLU A 100 4.95 20.04 0.61
C GLU A 100 4.69 18.56 0.35
N ARG A 101 5.65 17.68 0.65
CA ARG A 101 5.46 16.23 0.61
C ARG A 101 5.41 15.67 2.02
N ILE A 102 4.44 14.79 2.27
CA ILE A 102 4.33 14.00 3.49
C ILE A 102 4.16 12.53 3.09
N GLY A 103 5.10 11.68 3.53
CA GLY A 103 5.07 10.24 3.27
C GLY A 103 6.06 9.51 4.18
N GLY A 104 5.61 8.41 4.77
CA GLY A 104 6.40 7.50 5.61
C GLY A 104 6.88 6.26 4.86
N GLU A 105 7.44 5.31 5.60
CA GLU A 105 7.88 4.00 5.10
C GLU A 105 6.71 3.14 4.64
N ASP A 106 5.57 3.25 5.33
CA ASP A 106 4.32 2.56 5.03
C ASP A 106 3.09 3.48 5.10
N ARG A 107 1.92 2.88 4.86
CA ARG A 107 0.64 3.58 4.86
C ARG A 107 0.23 4.07 6.26
N ALA A 108 0.56 3.33 7.32
CA ALA A 108 0.19 3.70 8.68
C ALA A 108 1.00 4.91 9.14
N GLU A 109 2.30 4.93 8.85
CA GLU A 109 3.18 6.06 9.13
C GLU A 109 2.80 7.29 8.31
N THR A 110 2.55 7.14 7.00
CA THR A 110 2.10 8.25 6.15
C THR A 110 0.84 8.93 6.71
N VAL A 111 -0.17 8.13 7.07
CA VAL A 111 -1.40 8.63 7.67
C VAL A 111 -1.15 9.29 9.04
N ALA A 112 -0.30 8.70 9.88
CA ALA A 112 0.03 9.25 11.19
C ALA A 112 0.74 10.61 11.08
N MET A 113 1.70 10.75 10.16
CA MET A 113 2.41 12.00 9.88
C MET A 113 1.44 13.09 9.40
N ILE A 114 0.51 12.76 8.50
CA ILE A 114 -0.49 13.72 8.01
C ILE A 114 -1.42 14.15 9.14
N CYS A 115 -1.87 13.21 9.97
CA CYS A 115 -2.71 13.53 11.13
C CYS A 115 -1.99 14.45 12.12
N GLU A 116 -0.70 14.23 12.37
CA GLU A 116 0.12 15.05 13.26
C GLU A 116 0.30 16.48 12.68
N GLU A 117 0.79 16.58 11.44
CA GLU A 117 1.10 17.85 10.77
C GLU A 117 -0.15 18.72 10.64
N TYR A 118 -1.27 18.13 10.24
CA TYR A 118 -2.55 18.81 10.05
C TYR A 118 -3.48 18.70 11.27
N SER A 119 -2.92 18.43 12.46
CA SER A 119 -3.69 18.26 13.69
C SER A 119 -4.62 19.43 14.04
N PHE A 120 -4.25 20.64 13.62
CA PHE A 120 -5.02 21.88 13.82
C PHE A 120 -6.29 21.97 12.96
N MET A 121 -6.39 21.17 11.89
CA MET A 121 -7.55 21.12 10.99
C MET A 121 -8.69 20.26 11.54
N PHE A 122 -8.39 19.29 12.42
CA PHE A 122 -9.41 18.44 13.02
C PHE A 122 -10.18 19.16 14.13
N LYS A 123 -11.50 19.18 13.99
CA LYS A 123 -12.47 19.81 14.90
C LYS A 123 -12.68 19.00 16.17
N GLU A 124 -12.58 17.67 16.07
CA GLU A 124 -12.68 16.76 17.20
C GLU A 124 -11.32 16.16 17.56
N ARG A 125 -11.17 15.77 18.83
CA ARG A 125 -9.99 15.06 19.35
C ARG A 125 -10.23 13.56 19.51
N ARG A 126 -11.39 13.07 19.06
CA ARG A 126 -11.64 11.62 18.95
C ARG A 126 -10.99 11.11 17.68
N ALA A 127 -10.18 10.07 17.76
CA ALA A 127 -9.61 9.42 16.57
C ALA A 127 -10.54 8.32 16.06
N LEU A 128 -10.65 8.20 14.74
CA LEU A 128 -11.13 6.98 14.10
C LEU A 128 -9.94 6.08 13.80
N VAL A 129 -10.08 4.80 14.11
CA VAL A 129 -9.06 3.79 13.82
C VAL A 129 -9.69 2.68 13.00
N VAL A 130 -9.03 2.25 11.94
CA VAL A 130 -9.52 1.20 11.04
C VAL A 130 -8.36 0.34 10.54
N GLN A 131 -8.63 -0.91 10.20
CA GLN A 131 -7.63 -1.73 9.51
C GLN A 131 -7.49 -1.34 8.03
N GLY A 132 -6.25 -1.18 7.58
CA GLY A 132 -5.96 -0.69 6.23
C GLY A 132 -6.31 -1.66 5.10
N ASN A 133 -6.52 -2.94 5.42
CA ASN A 133 -6.90 -3.99 4.46
C ASN A 133 -8.42 -4.15 4.30
N ASP A 134 -9.22 -3.39 5.06
CA ASP A 134 -10.67 -3.48 5.02
C ASP A 134 -11.27 -2.28 4.26
N GLU A 135 -11.42 -2.40 2.94
CA GLU A 135 -11.86 -1.30 2.06
C GLU A 135 -13.21 -0.70 2.48
N LYS A 136 -14.17 -1.55 2.86
CA LYS A 136 -15.50 -1.08 3.28
C LYS A 136 -15.45 -0.39 4.64
N GLY A 137 -14.66 -0.93 5.57
CA GLY A 137 -14.44 -0.30 6.88
C GLY A 137 -13.73 1.02 6.72
N LEU A 138 -12.74 1.08 5.84
CA LEU A 138 -11.99 2.29 5.52
C LEU A 138 -12.90 3.35 4.92
N LYS A 139 -13.77 2.99 3.97
CA LYS A 139 -14.77 3.90 3.40
C LYS A 139 -15.73 4.45 4.47
N ASP A 140 -16.28 3.59 5.32
CA ASP A 140 -17.14 3.99 6.44
C ASP A 140 -16.42 4.92 7.42
N ALA A 141 -15.13 4.68 7.64
CA ALA A 141 -14.27 5.51 8.47
C ALA A 141 -14.05 6.89 7.82
N VAL A 142 -13.72 6.94 6.53
CA VAL A 142 -13.50 8.19 5.77
C VAL A 142 -14.75 9.06 5.76
N GLU A 143 -15.92 8.50 5.43
CA GLU A 143 -17.18 9.26 5.41
C GLU A 143 -17.47 9.88 6.78
N LYS A 144 -17.27 9.12 7.86
CA LYS A 144 -17.46 9.63 9.22
C LYS A 144 -16.41 10.68 9.59
N ALA A 145 -15.14 10.44 9.26
CA ALA A 145 -14.02 11.34 9.54
C ALA A 145 -14.25 12.72 8.91
N LYS A 146 -14.72 12.74 7.65
CA LYS A 146 -15.11 13.96 6.94
C LYS A 146 -16.21 14.73 7.65
N ILE A 147 -17.29 14.04 8.05
CA ILE A 147 -18.46 14.64 8.70
C ILE A 147 -18.11 15.19 10.09
N CYS A 148 -17.42 14.40 10.91
CA CYS A 148 -17.08 14.76 12.28
C CYS A 148 -15.86 15.71 12.35
N GLY A 149 -15.04 15.76 11.30
CA GLY A 149 -13.76 16.46 11.31
C GLY A 149 -12.80 15.88 12.35
N CYS A 150 -12.72 14.55 12.42
CA CYS A 150 -11.78 13.82 13.28
C CYS A 150 -10.61 13.22 12.50
N PRO A 151 -9.45 13.02 13.15
CA PRO A 151 -8.34 12.30 12.54
C PRO A 151 -8.69 10.83 12.30
N LEU A 152 -8.16 10.28 11.21
CA LEU A 152 -8.28 8.88 10.81
C LEU A 152 -6.89 8.26 10.88
N PHE A 153 -6.76 7.16 11.62
CA PHE A 153 -5.54 6.37 11.69
C PHE A 153 -5.79 4.97 11.13
N ILE A 154 -4.74 4.41 10.54
CA ILE A 154 -4.74 3.07 9.96
C ILE A 154 -3.84 2.17 10.79
N ILE A 155 -4.30 0.96 11.03
CA ILE A 155 -3.54 -0.12 11.65
C ILE A 155 -3.53 -1.35 10.73
N GLU A 156 -2.55 -2.24 10.90
CA GLU A 156 -2.43 -3.48 10.15
C GLU A 156 -2.22 -4.65 11.11
N ASP A 157 -2.59 -5.86 10.69
CA ASP A 157 -2.29 -7.11 11.41
C ASP A 157 -2.65 -7.15 12.92
N ASN A 158 -3.65 -6.37 13.32
CA ASN A 158 -4.05 -6.17 14.73
C ASN A 158 -2.99 -5.49 15.62
N GLU A 159 -1.97 -4.89 15.02
CA GLU A 159 -0.93 -4.14 15.71
C GLU A 159 -1.17 -2.64 15.55
N VAL A 160 -0.96 -1.89 16.63
CA VAL A 160 -0.97 -0.42 16.62
C VAL A 160 0.49 0.03 16.47
N PRO A 161 0.91 0.55 15.31
CA PRO A 161 2.30 0.93 15.08
C PRO A 161 2.74 2.07 16.01
N GLU A 162 4.04 2.12 16.31
CA GLU A 162 4.61 3.17 17.18
C GLU A 162 4.33 4.58 16.64
N CYS A 163 4.39 4.79 15.32
CA CYS A 163 4.09 6.06 14.68
C CYS A 163 2.65 6.54 14.98
N VAL A 164 1.67 5.62 14.98
CA VAL A 164 0.27 5.92 15.33
C VAL A 164 0.15 6.32 16.80
N MET A 165 0.81 5.57 17.69
CA MET A 165 0.81 5.86 19.13
C MET A 165 1.42 7.23 19.43
N GLN A 166 2.59 7.53 18.85
CA GLN A 166 3.28 8.81 19.02
C GLN A 166 2.46 9.99 18.47
N ALA A 167 1.85 9.84 17.29
CA ALA A 167 1.00 10.87 16.71
C ALA A 167 -0.20 11.17 17.62
N MET A 168 -0.89 10.12 18.12
CA MET A 168 -2.00 10.28 19.06
C MET A 168 -1.59 11.00 20.35
N GLU A 169 -0.44 10.65 20.93
CA GLU A 169 0.10 11.30 22.13
C GLU A 169 0.35 12.79 21.90
N LYS A 170 1.06 13.15 20.82
CA LYS A 170 1.36 14.55 20.47
C LYS A 170 0.10 15.38 20.21
N MET A 171 -0.91 14.76 19.62
CA MET A 171 -2.21 15.38 19.36
C MET A 171 -3.10 15.45 20.62
N GLY A 172 -2.73 14.77 21.70
CA GLY A 172 -3.51 14.68 22.94
C GLY A 172 -4.80 13.88 22.79
N ILE A 173 -4.82 12.90 21.90
CA ILE A 173 -5.95 12.02 21.63
C ILE A 173 -6.01 10.94 22.70
N ASN A 174 -7.17 10.79 23.34
CA ASN A 174 -7.43 9.76 24.36
C ASN A 174 -8.80 9.08 24.18
N ASP A 175 -9.57 9.50 23.17
CA ASP A 175 -10.89 8.99 22.82
C ASP A 175 -10.77 8.36 21.44
N ILE A 176 -11.04 7.07 21.34
CA ILE A 176 -10.84 6.29 20.12
C ILE A 176 -12.18 5.67 19.74
N GLU A 177 -12.52 5.77 18.47
CA GLU A 177 -13.60 5.03 17.86
C GLU A 177 -13.00 4.03 16.85
N LEU A 178 -13.01 2.76 17.22
CA LEU A 178 -12.44 1.66 16.45
C LEU A 178 -13.51 1.09 15.50
N ILE A 179 -13.24 1.18 14.20
CA ILE A 179 -14.08 0.62 13.14
C ILE A 179 -13.79 -0.88 13.03
N GLN A 180 -14.72 -1.69 13.52
CA GLN A 180 -14.55 -3.13 13.62
C GLN A 180 -14.59 -3.80 12.24
N THR A 181 -13.63 -4.70 12.04
CA THR A 181 -13.56 -5.58 10.87
C THR A 181 -13.74 -7.03 11.32
N PRO A 182 -14.18 -7.94 10.43
CA PRO A 182 -14.45 -9.34 10.78
C PRO A 182 -13.29 -10.11 11.44
N ASN A 183 -12.05 -9.77 11.08
CA ASN A 183 -10.85 -10.46 11.54
C ASN A 183 -10.05 -9.65 12.58
N MET A 184 -10.66 -8.59 13.12
CA MET A 184 -10.03 -7.72 14.09
C MET A 184 -9.98 -8.38 15.48
N ASP A 185 -8.77 -8.52 16.04
CA ASP A 185 -8.58 -8.84 17.44
C ASP A 185 -8.77 -7.57 18.29
N VAL A 186 -10.03 -7.31 18.60
CA VAL A 186 -10.44 -6.11 19.35
C VAL A 186 -9.81 -6.06 20.74
N GLU A 187 -9.69 -7.20 21.42
CA GLU A 187 -9.13 -7.23 22.79
C GLU A 187 -7.63 -6.89 22.77
N HIS A 188 -6.89 -7.43 21.80
CA HIS A 188 -5.48 -7.11 21.62
C HIS A 188 -5.26 -5.62 21.30
N ILE A 189 -6.02 -5.08 20.36
CA ILE A 189 -5.93 -3.65 19.98
C ILE A 189 -6.31 -2.74 21.15
N GLN A 190 -7.37 -3.06 21.90
CA GLN A 190 -7.77 -2.30 23.08
C GLN A 190 -6.69 -2.32 24.17
N THR A 191 -6.00 -3.44 24.33
CA THR A 191 -4.89 -3.56 25.29
C THR A 191 -3.72 -2.67 24.89
N GLN A 192 -3.36 -2.62 23.60
CA GLN A 192 -2.33 -1.74 23.08
C GLN A 192 -2.67 -0.25 23.32
N PHE A 193 -3.91 0.16 23.04
CA PHE A 193 -4.36 1.53 23.32
C PHE A 193 -4.39 1.85 24.82
N ALA A 194 -4.78 0.91 25.67
CA ALA A 194 -4.78 1.10 27.12
C ALA A 194 -3.35 1.36 27.66
N ASN A 195 -2.33 0.71 27.07
CA ASN A 195 -0.93 0.88 27.49
C ASN A 195 -0.40 2.32 27.26
N ILE A 196 -1.00 3.08 26.34
CA ILE A 196 -0.65 4.47 26.06
C ILE A 196 -1.65 5.48 26.66
N GLY A 197 -2.53 5.03 27.56
CA GLY A 197 -3.50 5.91 28.25
C GLY A 197 -4.80 6.18 27.49
N CYS A 198 -5.00 5.54 26.33
CA CYS A 198 -6.23 5.61 25.56
C CYS A 198 -7.24 4.54 26.03
N GLU A 199 -7.77 4.69 27.25
CA GLU A 199 -8.68 3.70 27.84
C GLU A 199 -10.10 3.69 27.23
N LYS A 200 -10.48 4.75 26.52
CA LYS A 200 -11.82 4.90 25.93
C LYS A 200 -11.81 4.50 24.46
N VAL A 201 -12.00 3.21 24.22
CA VAL A 201 -12.18 2.67 22.86
C VAL A 201 -13.66 2.30 22.64
N GLN A 202 -14.36 3.13 21.88
CA GLN A 202 -15.71 2.86 21.41
C GLN A 202 -15.65 2.00 20.15
N LEU A 203 -16.39 0.90 20.13
CA LEU A 203 -16.50 0.04 18.96
C LEU A 203 -17.62 0.52 18.04
N ARG A 204 -17.33 0.57 16.74
CA ARG A 204 -18.32 0.80 15.69
C ARG A 204 -18.12 -0.21 14.58
N GLY A 205 -19.16 -0.95 14.25
CA GLY A 205 -19.11 -1.88 13.13
C GLY A 205 -20.49 -2.40 12.80
N VAL A 206 -20.63 -2.85 11.56
CA VAL A 206 -21.76 -3.68 11.14
C VAL A 206 -21.59 -5.04 11.83
N PRO A 207 -22.65 -5.63 12.42
CA PRO A 207 -22.58 -6.98 12.97
C PRO A 207 -21.91 -7.94 11.99
N ILE A 208 -20.95 -8.74 12.48
CA ILE A 208 -20.18 -9.74 11.69
C ILE A 208 -21.08 -10.48 10.68
N LYS A 209 -22.26 -10.89 11.13
CA LYS A 209 -23.27 -11.57 10.33
C LYS A 209 -23.74 -10.74 9.12
N GLU A 210 -24.15 -9.50 9.34
CA GLU A 210 -24.65 -8.64 8.25
C GLU A 210 -23.53 -8.38 7.23
N ARG A 211 -22.31 -8.18 7.72
CA ARG A 211 -21.14 -7.94 6.87
C ARG A 211 -20.73 -9.17 6.04
N THR A 212 -20.77 -10.35 6.64
CA THR A 212 -20.53 -11.61 5.92
C THR A 212 -21.59 -11.85 4.86
N GLU A 213 -22.86 -11.50 5.13
CA GLU A 213 -23.94 -11.64 4.14
C GLU A 213 -23.72 -10.73 2.93
N GLU A 214 -23.31 -9.48 3.15
CA GLU A 214 -22.95 -8.55 2.09
C GLU A 214 -21.77 -9.07 1.24
N GLU A 215 -20.71 -9.56 1.88
CA GLU A 215 -19.53 -10.10 1.17
C GLU A 215 -19.86 -11.34 0.33
N ILE A 216 -20.72 -12.23 0.84
CA ILE A 216 -21.23 -13.40 0.09
C ILE A 216 -22.00 -12.93 -1.16
N ASN A 217 -22.84 -11.90 -1.02
CA ASN A 217 -23.62 -11.36 -2.14
C ASN A 217 -22.71 -10.72 -3.20
N GLU A 218 -21.68 -9.96 -2.78
CA GLU A 218 -20.70 -9.36 -3.70
C GLU A 218 -19.86 -10.43 -4.42
N ALA A 219 -19.43 -11.47 -3.71
CA ALA A 219 -18.73 -12.60 -4.31
C ALA A 219 -19.62 -13.31 -5.36
N GLU A 220 -20.90 -13.52 -5.06
CA GLU A 220 -21.87 -14.13 -5.98
C GLU A 220 -22.10 -13.26 -7.23
N GLU A 221 -22.19 -11.94 -7.06
CA GLU A 221 -22.27 -10.99 -8.17
C GLU A 221 -21.03 -11.06 -9.06
N LYS A 222 -19.82 -11.03 -8.48
CA LYS A 222 -18.55 -11.08 -9.23
C LYS A 222 -18.33 -12.40 -9.94
N ILE A 223 -18.72 -13.53 -9.33
CA ILE A 223 -18.68 -14.83 -9.99
C ILE A 223 -19.64 -14.84 -11.17
N SER A 224 -20.86 -14.32 -11.00
CA SER A 224 -21.85 -14.24 -12.08
C SER A 224 -21.35 -13.35 -13.23
N GLU A 225 -20.71 -12.23 -12.92
CA GLU A 225 -20.06 -11.35 -13.90
C GLU A 225 -18.97 -12.11 -14.68
N ALA A 226 -18.06 -12.80 -13.98
CA ALA A 226 -16.98 -13.57 -14.59
C ALA A 226 -17.50 -14.70 -15.50
N GLU A 227 -18.56 -15.39 -15.11
CA GLU A 227 -19.19 -16.43 -15.92
C GLU A 227 -19.80 -15.91 -17.22
N ASN A 228 -20.35 -14.70 -17.20
CA ASN A 228 -20.99 -14.10 -18.37
C ASN A 228 -19.99 -13.64 -19.45
N LEU A 229 -18.70 -13.52 -19.11
CA LEU A 229 -17.64 -13.10 -20.03
C LEU A 229 -17.09 -14.24 -20.91
N GLU A 230 -17.70 -15.44 -20.92
CA GLU A 230 -17.30 -16.62 -21.73
C GLU A 230 -15.76 -16.86 -21.78
N ALA A 231 -15.17 -17.25 -20.66
CA ALA A 231 -13.74 -17.52 -20.55
C ALA A 231 -13.24 -18.60 -21.55
N GLN A 232 -12.38 -18.21 -22.51
CA GLN A 232 -11.62 -19.14 -23.36
C GLN A 232 -10.25 -19.51 -22.76
N ASN A 233 -9.86 -18.83 -21.68
CA ASN A 233 -8.59 -19.02 -21.00
C ASN A 233 -8.73 -20.04 -19.87
N ASP A 234 -7.99 -21.15 -19.96
CA ASP A 234 -7.98 -22.24 -18.96
C ASP A 234 -7.72 -21.73 -17.53
N VAL A 235 -6.87 -20.69 -17.38
CA VAL A 235 -6.56 -20.09 -16.07
C VAL A 235 -7.79 -19.39 -15.48
N ALA A 236 -8.52 -18.63 -16.30
CA ALA A 236 -9.73 -17.94 -15.87
C ALA A 236 -10.84 -18.94 -15.51
N VAL A 237 -10.99 -20.03 -16.28
CA VAL A 237 -11.94 -21.10 -15.98
C VAL A 237 -11.64 -21.73 -14.61
N ILE A 238 -10.39 -22.09 -14.33
CA ILE A 238 -9.98 -22.66 -13.04
C ILE A 238 -10.24 -21.69 -11.89
N MET A 239 -9.97 -20.39 -12.08
CA MET A 239 -10.24 -19.36 -11.07
C MET A 239 -11.73 -19.26 -10.75
N ILE A 240 -12.60 -19.24 -11.78
CA ILE A 240 -14.05 -19.19 -11.62
C ILE A 240 -14.57 -20.45 -10.90
N GLU A 241 -14.08 -21.63 -11.24
CA GLU A 241 -14.47 -22.88 -10.57
C GLU A 241 -14.10 -22.87 -9.08
N LYS A 242 -12.88 -22.46 -8.73
CA LYS A 242 -12.46 -22.31 -7.33
C LYS A 242 -13.25 -21.23 -6.59
N ALA A 243 -13.56 -20.12 -7.25
CA ALA A 243 -14.36 -19.06 -6.67
C ALA A 243 -15.74 -19.60 -6.24
N LYS A 244 -16.38 -20.42 -7.08
CA LYS A 244 -17.66 -21.09 -6.74
C LYS A 244 -17.53 -22.05 -5.56
N GLU A 245 -16.47 -22.86 -5.51
CA GLU A 245 -16.22 -23.77 -4.38
C GLU A 245 -16.10 -23.01 -3.05
N PHE A 246 -15.37 -21.90 -3.07
CA PHE A 246 -15.23 -21.02 -1.90
C PHE A 246 -16.54 -20.33 -1.54
N LEU A 247 -17.33 -19.89 -2.52
CA LEU A 247 -18.65 -19.31 -2.27
C LEU A 247 -19.60 -20.31 -1.60
N GLU A 248 -19.65 -21.56 -2.08
CA GLU A 248 -20.47 -22.61 -1.47
C GLU A 248 -20.04 -22.91 -0.03
N THR A 249 -18.72 -22.94 0.20
CA THR A 249 -18.15 -23.10 1.55
C THR A 249 -18.52 -21.93 2.46
N ALA A 250 -18.44 -20.70 1.96
CA ALA A 250 -18.84 -19.49 2.69
C ALA A 250 -20.32 -19.54 3.08
N LYS A 251 -21.21 -19.88 2.13
CA LYS A 251 -22.66 -20.00 2.36
C LYS A 251 -22.98 -21.09 3.39
N ALA A 252 -22.30 -22.24 3.36
CA ALA A 252 -22.48 -23.31 4.34
C ALA A 252 -22.09 -22.85 5.76
N LEU A 253 -20.89 -22.29 5.92
CA LEU A 253 -20.39 -21.79 7.21
C LEU A 253 -21.26 -20.66 7.77
N TYR A 254 -21.76 -19.77 6.92
CA TYR A 254 -22.68 -18.71 7.31
C TYR A 254 -23.96 -19.28 7.94
N ASN A 255 -24.54 -20.31 7.30
CA ASN A 255 -25.74 -20.98 7.81
C ASN A 255 -25.50 -21.72 9.12
N GLU A 256 -24.27 -22.18 9.36
CA GLU A 256 -23.83 -22.80 10.61
C GLU A 256 -23.50 -21.79 11.72
N GLY A 257 -23.44 -20.50 11.40
CA GLY A 257 -23.14 -19.41 12.34
C GLY A 257 -21.65 -19.09 12.49
N TYR A 258 -20.80 -19.69 11.67
CA TYR A 258 -19.35 -19.43 11.59
C TYR A 258 -19.08 -18.22 10.69
N TYR A 259 -19.53 -17.05 11.12
CA TYR A 259 -19.52 -15.84 10.28
C TYR A 259 -18.11 -15.34 9.92
N GLY A 260 -17.13 -15.55 10.79
CA GLY A 260 -15.73 -15.18 10.54
C GLY A 260 -15.10 -16.05 9.45
N GLU A 261 -15.20 -17.38 9.58
CA GLU A 261 -14.71 -18.29 8.53
C GLU A 261 -15.47 -18.09 7.22
N ALA A 262 -16.79 -17.92 7.28
CA ALA A 262 -17.60 -17.62 6.11
C ALA A 262 -17.16 -16.33 5.41
N PHE A 263 -16.81 -15.29 6.16
CA PHE A 263 -16.28 -14.04 5.59
C PHE A 263 -14.96 -14.27 4.85
N GLY A 264 -14.03 -15.02 5.45
CA GLY A 264 -12.74 -15.33 4.80
C GLY A 264 -12.88 -16.09 3.48
N TYR A 265 -13.79 -17.08 3.42
CA TYR A 265 -14.10 -17.79 2.18
C TYR A 265 -14.79 -16.88 1.15
N ALA A 266 -15.71 -16.01 1.56
CA ALA A 266 -16.40 -15.07 0.67
C ALA A 266 -15.41 -14.09 0.01
N VAL A 267 -14.50 -13.48 0.79
CA VAL A 267 -13.44 -12.61 0.28
C VAL A 267 -12.56 -13.37 -0.74
N SER A 268 -12.17 -14.59 -0.40
CA SER A 268 -11.35 -15.43 -1.28
C SER A 268 -12.06 -15.74 -2.61
N ALA A 269 -13.36 -16.02 -2.55
CA ALA A 269 -14.20 -16.26 -3.72
C ALA A 269 -14.28 -15.02 -4.62
N LYS A 270 -14.53 -13.85 -4.02
CA LYS A 270 -14.59 -12.56 -4.73
C LYS A 270 -13.28 -12.23 -5.44
N ILE A 271 -12.14 -12.32 -4.74
CA ILE A 271 -10.81 -12.03 -5.31
C ILE A 271 -10.50 -12.95 -6.51
N LEU A 272 -10.82 -14.24 -6.40
CA LEU A 272 -10.63 -15.17 -7.51
C LEU A 272 -11.49 -14.79 -8.73
N ALA A 273 -12.73 -14.39 -8.50
CA ALA A 273 -13.63 -13.95 -9.57
C ALA A 273 -13.17 -12.64 -10.22
N GLU A 274 -12.76 -11.64 -9.45
CA GLU A 274 -12.20 -10.39 -9.97
C GLU A 274 -10.92 -10.61 -10.77
N ASN A 275 -10.04 -11.50 -10.30
CA ASN A 275 -8.83 -11.87 -11.05
C ASN A 275 -9.17 -12.62 -12.34
N ALA A 276 -10.20 -13.48 -12.32
CA ALA A 276 -10.68 -14.12 -13.55
C ALA A 276 -11.20 -13.10 -14.56
N ILE A 277 -12.02 -12.13 -14.12
CA ILE A 277 -12.50 -11.02 -14.96
C ILE A 277 -11.32 -10.27 -15.57
N LYS A 278 -10.34 -9.86 -14.76
CA LYS A 278 -9.13 -9.19 -15.25
C LYS A 278 -8.42 -10.03 -16.32
N VAL A 279 -8.23 -11.33 -16.08
CA VAL A 279 -7.58 -12.22 -17.06
C VAL A 279 -8.39 -12.30 -18.37
N ILE A 280 -9.72 -12.37 -18.29
CA ILE A 280 -10.59 -12.42 -19.47
C ILE A 280 -10.54 -11.09 -20.24
N GLU A 281 -10.70 -9.96 -19.56
CA GLU A 281 -10.67 -8.63 -20.19
C GLU A 281 -9.33 -8.30 -20.84
N HIS A 282 -8.22 -8.72 -20.22
CA HIS A 282 -6.89 -8.60 -20.84
C HIS A 282 -6.77 -9.50 -22.07
N SER A 283 -7.44 -10.67 -22.09
CA SER A 283 -7.46 -11.53 -23.28
C SER A 283 -8.36 -11.00 -24.42
N GLU A 284 -9.41 -10.22 -24.12
CA GLU A 284 -10.32 -9.66 -25.13
C GLU A 284 -9.83 -8.35 -25.76
N LYS A 285 -9.05 -7.54 -25.03
CA LYS A 285 -8.35 -6.38 -25.62
C LYS A 285 -7.22 -6.78 -26.56
N ASP A 286 -6.77 -8.03 -26.46
CA ASP A 286 -5.67 -8.62 -27.21
C ASP A 286 -6.14 -9.46 -28.41
N GLY A 287 -7.05 -8.91 -29.21
CA GLY A 287 -7.22 -9.31 -30.62
C GLY A 287 -5.92 -9.13 -31.46
N HIS A 288 -4.91 -8.51 -30.88
CA HIS A 288 -3.49 -8.71 -31.17
C HIS A 288 -2.77 -8.94 -29.84
N GLY A 289 -2.34 -10.18 -29.56
CA GLY A 289 -1.48 -10.51 -28.43
C GLY A 289 -0.11 -9.84 -28.54
N GLN A 290 -0.06 -8.55 -28.22
CA GLN A 290 1.12 -7.73 -27.98
C GLN A 290 0.73 -6.62 -26.99
N GLY A 291 0.63 -6.97 -25.70
CA GLY A 291 1.12 -6.05 -24.68
C GLY A 291 2.55 -5.67 -25.08
N ASN A 292 2.82 -4.37 -25.19
CA ASN A 292 4.05 -3.86 -25.79
C ASN A 292 5.25 -4.59 -25.19
N LEU A 293 5.96 -5.42 -25.99
CA LEU A 293 7.16 -6.13 -25.54
C LEU A 293 8.16 -5.15 -24.92
N GLY A 294 8.14 -3.88 -25.35
CA GLY A 294 8.86 -2.78 -24.72
C GLY A 294 8.45 -2.51 -23.27
N GLU A 295 7.16 -2.43 -22.95
CA GLU A 295 6.69 -2.20 -21.58
C GLU A 295 7.02 -3.39 -20.65
N LYS A 296 6.85 -4.62 -21.15
CA LYS A 296 7.27 -5.82 -20.40
C LYS A 296 8.78 -5.85 -20.19
N ALA A 297 9.56 -5.53 -21.21
CA ALA A 297 11.02 -5.47 -21.12
C ALA A 297 11.47 -4.37 -20.16
N GLU A 298 10.84 -3.19 -20.19
CA GLU A 298 11.15 -2.04 -19.34
C GLU A 298 10.88 -2.33 -17.85
N ASN A 299 9.73 -2.92 -17.54
CA ASN A 299 9.37 -3.35 -16.20
C ASN A 299 10.35 -4.42 -15.67
N MET A 300 10.69 -5.42 -16.49
CA MET A 300 11.66 -6.44 -16.10
C MET A 300 13.06 -5.85 -15.92
N LEU A 301 13.48 -4.91 -16.78
CA LEU A 301 14.77 -4.25 -16.72
C LEU A 301 14.90 -3.43 -15.44
N THR A 302 13.84 -2.74 -15.04
CA THR A 302 13.78 -1.94 -13.80
C THR A 302 13.91 -2.82 -12.56
N GLN A 303 13.12 -3.90 -12.50
CA GLN A 303 13.16 -4.84 -11.36
C GLN A 303 14.50 -5.55 -11.22
N VAL A 304 15.06 -6.03 -12.33
CA VAL A 304 16.35 -6.75 -12.32
C VAL A 304 17.51 -5.80 -12.01
N SER A 305 17.49 -4.56 -12.55
CA SER A 305 18.52 -3.56 -12.26
C SER A 305 18.52 -3.15 -10.78
N SER A 306 17.35 -2.98 -10.16
CA SER A 306 17.25 -2.70 -8.72
C SER A 306 17.88 -3.81 -7.89
N LYS A 307 17.52 -5.08 -8.15
CA LYS A 307 18.07 -6.23 -7.42
C LYS A 307 19.60 -6.34 -7.56
N ILE A 308 20.13 -6.08 -8.76
CA ILE A 308 21.57 -6.10 -8.99
C ILE A 308 22.27 -4.96 -8.22
N SER A 309 21.65 -3.79 -8.10
CA SER A 309 22.17 -2.67 -7.31
C SER A 309 22.20 -2.98 -5.81
N ASP A 310 21.17 -3.66 -5.30
CA ASP A 310 21.13 -4.08 -3.89
C ASP A 310 22.24 -5.11 -3.61
N MET A 311 22.37 -6.12 -4.48
CA MET A 311 23.45 -7.11 -4.41
C MET A 311 24.84 -6.49 -4.56
N GLU A 312 24.99 -5.43 -5.36
CA GLU A 312 26.26 -4.69 -5.45
C GLU A 312 26.69 -4.14 -4.10
N THR A 313 25.73 -3.57 -3.37
CA THR A 313 25.95 -2.97 -2.05
C THR A 313 26.32 -4.05 -1.04
N GLU A 314 25.63 -5.19 -1.08
CA GLU A 314 25.93 -6.35 -0.24
C GLU A 314 27.35 -6.89 -0.51
N ILE A 315 27.72 -7.09 -1.78
CA ILE A 315 29.04 -7.61 -2.16
C ILE A 315 30.16 -6.63 -1.75
N GLN A 316 29.96 -5.33 -1.89
CA GLN A 316 30.92 -4.30 -1.47
C GLN A 316 31.15 -4.27 0.05
N SER A 317 30.20 -4.80 0.83
CA SER A 317 30.29 -4.87 2.30
C SER A 317 31.03 -6.12 2.81
N LEU A 318 31.33 -7.09 1.94
CA LEU A 318 31.98 -8.35 2.31
C LEU A 318 33.49 -8.18 2.57
N GLU A 319 34.02 -8.91 3.56
CA GLU A 319 35.46 -8.96 3.78
C GLU A 319 36.18 -9.75 2.66
N PRO A 320 37.42 -9.35 2.26
CA PRO A 320 38.14 -10.02 1.18
C PRO A 320 38.53 -11.47 1.55
N SER A 321 38.07 -12.44 0.75
CA SER A 321 38.38 -13.86 0.87
C SER A 321 38.44 -14.55 -0.49
N ASP A 322 38.93 -15.80 -0.55
CA ASP A 322 38.94 -16.61 -1.79
C ASP A 322 37.51 -16.82 -2.34
N ASN A 323 36.51 -16.94 -1.46
CA ASN A 323 35.10 -17.07 -1.85
C ASN A 323 34.52 -15.73 -2.37
N THR A 324 35.01 -14.60 -1.86
CA THR A 324 34.61 -13.25 -2.34
C THR A 324 34.99 -13.06 -3.81
N THR A 325 36.11 -13.64 -4.25
CA THR A 325 36.54 -13.60 -5.66
C THR A 325 35.58 -14.37 -6.58
N GLU A 326 35.02 -15.49 -6.11
CA GLU A 326 34.05 -16.28 -6.88
C GLU A 326 32.69 -15.57 -7.00
N ILE A 327 32.25 -14.92 -5.91
CA ILE A 327 31.07 -14.06 -5.87
C ILE A 327 31.23 -12.88 -6.83
N GLU A 328 32.36 -12.18 -6.78
CA GLU A 328 32.66 -11.06 -7.69
C GLU A 328 32.66 -11.49 -9.16
N ASN A 329 33.20 -12.67 -9.48
CA ASN A 329 33.20 -13.19 -10.84
C ASN A 329 31.79 -13.48 -11.37
N LYS A 330 30.95 -14.16 -10.59
CA LYS A 330 29.54 -14.42 -10.95
C LYS A 330 28.71 -13.14 -11.02
N PHE A 331 28.97 -12.19 -10.12
CA PHE A 331 28.32 -10.89 -10.14
C PHE A 331 28.69 -10.08 -11.39
N ASN A 332 29.96 -10.09 -11.79
CA ASN A 332 30.41 -9.46 -13.03
C ASN A 332 29.81 -10.12 -14.28
N GLU A 333 29.57 -11.43 -14.26
CA GLU A 333 28.84 -12.13 -15.34
C GLU A 333 27.38 -11.65 -15.44
N ILE A 334 26.69 -11.52 -14.31
CA ILE A 334 25.33 -10.98 -14.24
C ILE A 334 25.28 -9.52 -14.74
N LYS A 335 26.26 -8.69 -14.34
CA LYS A 335 26.36 -7.30 -14.84
C LYS A 335 26.59 -7.24 -16.35
N ALA A 336 27.44 -8.10 -16.89
CA ALA A 336 27.67 -8.16 -18.33
C ALA A 336 26.38 -8.50 -19.09
N LYS A 337 25.62 -9.49 -18.61
CA LYS A 337 24.30 -9.84 -19.17
C LYS A 337 23.28 -8.71 -19.03
N LEU A 338 23.29 -7.97 -17.91
CA LEU A 338 22.41 -6.82 -17.74
C LEU A 338 22.68 -5.72 -18.79
N GLU A 339 23.95 -5.45 -19.09
CA GLU A 339 24.33 -4.51 -20.15
C GLU A 339 23.95 -5.01 -21.56
N GLU A 340 24.02 -6.33 -21.80
CA GLU A 340 23.49 -6.95 -23.02
C GLU A 340 21.96 -6.79 -23.13
N ALA A 341 21.23 -6.95 -22.02
CA ALA A 341 19.79 -6.73 -21.97
C ALA A 341 19.41 -5.26 -22.22
N LYS A 342 20.15 -4.30 -21.64
CA LYS A 342 19.96 -2.85 -21.90
C LYS A 342 20.23 -2.51 -23.36
N THR A 343 21.29 -3.08 -23.94
CA THR A 343 21.62 -2.88 -25.36
C THR A 343 20.52 -3.44 -26.27
N ALA A 344 19.97 -4.61 -25.93
CA ALA A 344 18.84 -5.20 -26.65
C ALA A 344 17.59 -4.30 -26.55
N PHE A 345 17.29 -3.79 -25.36
CA PHE A 345 16.20 -2.85 -25.10
C PHE A 345 16.34 -1.55 -25.93
N ASP A 346 17.50 -0.90 -25.88
CA ASP A 346 17.79 0.34 -26.61
C ASP A 346 17.73 0.15 -28.14
N SER A 347 18.00 -1.07 -28.61
CA SER A 347 17.90 -1.43 -30.02
C SER A 347 16.47 -1.79 -30.48
N GLY A 348 15.50 -1.84 -29.56
CA GLY A 348 14.12 -2.24 -29.81
C GLY A 348 13.93 -3.76 -29.94
N ASP A 349 14.95 -4.55 -29.62
CA ASP A 349 14.92 -6.03 -29.64
C ASP A 349 14.43 -6.54 -28.28
N TYR A 350 13.14 -6.30 -28.01
CA TYR A 350 12.53 -6.54 -26.72
C TYR A 350 12.38 -8.04 -26.38
N GLU A 351 12.22 -8.90 -27.38
CA GLU A 351 12.17 -10.36 -27.17
C GLU A 351 13.51 -10.87 -26.63
N LYS A 352 14.61 -10.44 -27.26
CA LYS A 352 15.96 -10.75 -26.79
C LYS A 352 16.27 -10.11 -25.44
N CYS A 353 15.79 -8.89 -25.19
CA CYS A 353 15.91 -8.24 -23.89
C CYS A 353 15.25 -9.09 -22.78
N ILE A 354 14.01 -9.54 -23.00
CA ILE A 354 13.27 -10.38 -22.05
C ILE A 354 13.98 -11.72 -21.83
N GLU A 355 14.45 -12.38 -22.89
CA GLU A 355 15.20 -13.64 -22.80
C GLU A 355 16.43 -13.50 -21.90
N ILE A 356 17.24 -12.45 -22.10
CA ILE A 356 18.43 -12.20 -21.27
C ILE A 356 18.05 -11.87 -19.82
N LEU A 357 16.97 -11.12 -19.59
CA LEU A 357 16.49 -10.80 -18.25
C LEU A 357 15.97 -12.04 -17.49
N GLU A 358 15.37 -13.01 -18.19
CA GLU A 358 14.98 -14.30 -17.60
C GLU A 358 16.20 -15.14 -17.21
N GLU A 359 17.26 -15.14 -18.02
CA GLU A 359 18.52 -15.78 -17.66
C GLU A 359 19.12 -15.18 -16.38
N ILE A 360 19.17 -13.84 -16.29
CA ILE A 360 19.66 -13.13 -15.10
C ILE A 360 18.83 -13.49 -13.87
N LYS A 361 17.49 -13.52 -14.00
CA LYS A 361 16.57 -13.88 -12.91
C LYS A 361 16.85 -15.27 -12.34
N ASN A 362 17.32 -16.20 -13.18
CA ASN A 362 17.70 -17.55 -12.75
C ASN A 362 19.07 -17.61 -12.07
N MET A 363 19.97 -16.66 -12.36
CA MET A 363 21.31 -16.59 -11.74
C MET A 363 21.31 -15.90 -10.36
N ILE A 364 20.37 -14.97 -10.13
CA ILE A 364 20.26 -14.20 -8.87
C ILE A 364 20.17 -15.09 -7.62
N PRO A 365 19.31 -16.13 -7.55
CA PRO A 365 19.19 -16.97 -6.35
C PRO A 365 20.50 -17.68 -5.97
N GLU A 366 21.27 -18.13 -6.97
CA GLU A 366 22.55 -18.80 -6.73
C GLU A 366 23.58 -17.83 -6.14
N LEU A 367 23.66 -16.62 -6.71
CA LEU A 367 24.58 -15.60 -6.19
C LEU A 367 24.18 -15.10 -4.79
N GLN A 368 22.88 -14.92 -4.53
CA GLN A 368 22.39 -14.53 -3.20
C GLN A 368 22.74 -15.58 -2.13
N GLN A 369 22.65 -16.87 -2.50
CA GLN A 369 23.04 -17.95 -1.61
C GLN A 369 24.54 -17.87 -1.26
N MET A 370 25.41 -17.62 -2.25
CA MET A 370 26.85 -17.50 -2.03
C MET A 370 27.21 -16.29 -1.14
N ILE A 371 26.51 -15.16 -1.30
CA ILE A 371 26.67 -13.97 -0.46
C ILE A 371 26.36 -14.31 1.00
N ASN A 372 25.21 -14.97 1.26
CA ASN A 372 24.79 -15.37 2.60
C ASN A 372 25.75 -16.38 3.26
N GLU A 373 26.38 -17.25 2.47
CA GLU A 373 27.36 -18.22 2.97
C GLU A 373 28.71 -17.56 3.34
N CYS A 374 29.04 -16.41 2.75
CA CYS A 374 30.29 -15.68 3.02
C CYS A 374 30.20 -14.68 4.19
N SER A 375 29.03 -14.14 4.50
CA SER A 375 28.81 -13.17 5.58
C SER A 375 28.83 -13.78 6.99
N GLY A 376 29.61 -14.86 7.21
CA GLY A 376 29.58 -15.73 8.40
C GLY A 376 29.30 -14.99 9.71
N GLY A 377 28.07 -15.13 10.21
CA GLY A 377 27.61 -14.41 11.39
C GLY A 377 26.46 -15.15 12.06
N GLU A 378 26.65 -15.42 13.35
CA GLU A 378 25.79 -16.17 14.25
C GLU A 378 24.39 -15.59 14.38
N ASP A 379 23.51 -16.49 14.83
CA ASP A 379 22.18 -16.28 15.36
C ASP A 379 22.17 -15.16 16.43
N HIS A 380 22.09 -13.92 15.99
CA HIS A 380 21.60 -12.83 16.82
C HIS A 380 20.08 -12.87 16.75
N GLY A 381 19.49 -13.37 17.85
CA GLY A 381 18.07 -13.36 18.08
C GLY A 381 17.52 -11.94 18.03
N ASP A 382 16.86 -11.63 16.92
CA ASP A 382 15.66 -10.81 16.80
C ASP A 382 15.06 -11.01 15.39
N ASP A 383 15.06 -12.26 14.90
CA ASP A 383 14.68 -12.54 13.51
C ASP A 383 13.92 -13.85 13.31
N ASP A 384 13.24 -14.32 14.37
CA ASP A 384 12.40 -15.52 14.30
C ASP A 384 11.12 -15.26 13.49
N CYS A 385 10.61 -14.02 13.42
CA CYS A 385 9.44 -13.68 12.60
C CYS A 385 9.79 -13.52 11.12
N GLU A 386 10.90 -12.89 10.74
CA GLU A 386 11.28 -12.76 9.33
C GLU A 386 11.80 -14.09 8.77
N LYS A 387 12.58 -14.86 9.54
CA LYS A 387 12.93 -16.25 9.17
C LYS A 387 11.72 -17.17 9.15
N ALA A 388 10.73 -17.00 10.03
CA ALA A 388 9.48 -17.77 9.97
C ALA A 388 8.63 -17.34 8.77
N SER A 389 8.43 -16.05 8.52
CA SER A 389 7.70 -15.53 7.35
C SER A 389 8.36 -15.94 6.05
N LYS A 390 9.69 -15.86 5.94
CA LYS A 390 10.45 -16.34 4.78
C LYS A 390 10.37 -17.86 4.64
N LYS A 391 10.44 -18.64 5.72
CA LYS A 391 10.21 -20.10 5.69
C LYS A 391 8.76 -20.46 5.37
N ILE A 392 7.78 -19.68 5.80
CA ILE A 392 6.35 -19.84 5.50
C ILE A 392 6.09 -19.48 4.04
N GLN A 393 6.71 -18.44 3.51
CA GLN A 393 6.62 -18.02 2.11
C GLN A 393 7.33 -19.03 1.20
N GLU A 394 8.53 -19.50 1.57
CA GLU A 394 9.22 -20.59 0.87
C GLU A 394 8.46 -21.92 0.96
N ALA A 395 7.82 -22.22 2.11
CA ALA A 395 6.94 -23.36 2.25
C ALA A 395 5.67 -23.20 1.40
N GLY A 396 5.10 -22.00 1.33
CA GLY A 396 3.96 -21.67 0.47
C GLY A 396 4.29 -21.82 -1.01
N VAL A 397 5.46 -21.35 -1.45
CA VAL A 397 5.97 -21.53 -2.81
C VAL A 397 6.27 -23.01 -3.09
N LYS A 398 6.86 -23.75 -2.14
CA LYS A 398 7.09 -25.20 -2.28
C LYS A 398 5.79 -25.99 -2.30
N ILE A 399 4.78 -25.60 -1.51
CA ILE A 399 3.44 -26.20 -1.50
C ILE A 399 2.75 -25.92 -2.83
N ALA A 400 2.77 -24.69 -3.32
CA ALA A 400 2.22 -24.31 -4.62
C ALA A 400 2.92 -25.07 -5.76
N HIS A 401 4.24 -25.24 -5.69
CA HIS A 401 5.01 -25.97 -6.70
C HIS A 401 4.80 -27.49 -6.64
N VAL A 402 4.63 -28.07 -5.45
CA VAL A 402 4.25 -29.47 -5.25
C VAL A 402 2.81 -29.71 -5.71
N GLN A 403 1.88 -28.82 -5.37
CA GLN A 403 0.50 -28.84 -5.86
C GLN A 403 0.47 -28.75 -7.39
N MET A 404 1.21 -27.83 -8.00
CA MET A 404 1.36 -27.72 -9.44
C MET A 404 1.85 -29.03 -10.07
N LYS A 405 2.88 -29.67 -9.50
CA LYS A 405 3.37 -30.98 -9.96
C LYS A 405 2.38 -32.13 -9.75
N ILE A 406 1.58 -32.08 -8.68
CA ILE A 406 0.48 -33.02 -8.43
C ILE A 406 -0.61 -32.83 -9.50
N TYR A 407 -0.99 -31.58 -9.79
CA TYR A 407 -1.96 -31.25 -10.83
C TYR A 407 -1.47 -31.63 -12.23
N GLU A 408 -0.19 -31.42 -12.55
CA GLU A 408 0.44 -31.90 -13.79
C GLU A 408 0.42 -33.44 -13.90
N ALA A 409 0.65 -34.14 -12.79
CA ALA A 409 0.62 -35.61 -12.75
C ALA A 409 -0.82 -36.16 -12.87
N MET A 410 -1.80 -35.52 -12.23
CA MET A 410 -3.23 -35.84 -12.36
C MET A 410 -3.76 -35.57 -13.78
N ALA A 411 -3.37 -34.45 -14.39
CA ALA A 411 -3.71 -34.10 -15.77
C ALA A 411 -3.14 -35.08 -16.80
N GLN A 412 -2.02 -35.75 -16.46
CA GLN A 412 -1.43 -36.82 -17.26
C GLN A 412 -2.01 -38.21 -16.96
N GLY A 413 -3.04 -38.31 -16.12
CA GLY A 413 -3.69 -39.58 -15.76
C GLY A 413 -2.80 -40.53 -14.94
N LYS A 414 -1.78 -40.00 -14.27
CA LYS A 414 -0.94 -40.76 -13.35
C LYS A 414 -1.61 -40.79 -11.98
N ASP A 415 -1.54 -41.92 -11.29
CA ASP A 415 -1.95 -42.02 -9.89
C ASP A 415 -0.90 -41.28 -9.05
N VAL A 416 -1.32 -40.26 -8.29
CA VAL A 416 -0.43 -39.28 -7.63
C VAL A 416 -0.37 -39.50 -6.13
#